data_AF-A0A2I6QJC9-F1
#
_entry.id   AF-A0A2I6QJC9-F1
#
_cell.length_a   1.000
_cell.length_b   1.000
_cell.length_c   1.000
_cell.angle_alpha   90.00
_cell.angle_beta   90.00
_cell.angle_gamma   90.00
#
_symmetry.space_group_name_H-M   'P 1'
#
loop_
_entity.id
_entity.type
_entity.pdbx_description
1 polymer ?
#
loop_
_entity_poly.entity_id
_entity_poly.type
_entity_poly.pdbx_seq_one_letter_code
_entity_poly.pdbx_strand_id
1 'polypeptide(L)'
;MFEGVVITTLARYLLGEKCGNRLKTIDELANECRSSVGLTQAALKTLESSGAIRIERRGRNGSYLVEMDNKALLTHVDINNVVCAMPLPYTRLYEGLASGL
;
A
#
# COMPACT_ATOMS: atom_id res chain seq x y z
N MET A 1 9.93 -5.63 5.86
CA MET A 1 10.01 -5.43 4.39
C MET A 1 8.79 -5.91 3.61
N PHE A 2 7.80 -6.60 4.20
CA PHE A 2 6.62 -7.11 3.45
C PHE A 2 5.46 -6.10 3.34
N GLU A 3 5.35 -5.13 4.24
CA GLU A 3 4.22 -4.18 4.29
C GLU A 3 4.08 -3.32 3.03
N GLY A 4 5.20 -2.84 2.45
CA GLY A 4 5.17 -1.99 1.26
C GLY A 4 4.61 -2.69 0.01
N VAL A 5 4.87 -4.00 -0.14
CA VAL A 5 4.34 -4.82 -1.24
C VAL A 5 2.84 -5.01 -1.10
N VAL A 6 2.36 -5.25 0.13
CA VAL A 6 0.93 -5.42 0.43
C VAL A 6 0.17 -4.12 0.17
N ILE A 7 0.70 -2.98 0.63
CA ILE A 7 0.11 -1.65 0.40
C ILE A 7 0.02 -1.36 -1.10
N THR A 8 1.09 -1.59 -1.86
CA THR A 8 1.11 -1.37 -3.33
C THR A 8 0.11 -2.26 -4.05
N THR A 9 0.00 -3.52 -3.66
CA THR A 9 -0.91 -4.48 -4.30
C THR A 9 -2.36 -4.13 -3.99
N LEU A 10 -2.68 -3.80 -2.74
CA LEU A 10 -4.00 -3.30 -2.33
C LEU A 10 -4.36 -2.00 -3.06
N ALA A 11 -3.44 -1.05 -3.12
CA ALA A 11 -3.65 0.23 -3.78
C ALA A 11 -3.94 0.05 -5.27
N ARG A 12 -3.22 -0.84 -5.96
CA ARG A 12 -3.47 -1.18 -7.36
C ARG A 12 -4.85 -1.82 -7.55
N TYR A 13 -5.22 -2.73 -6.65
CA TYR A 13 -6.55 -3.34 -6.64
C TYR A 13 -7.65 -2.27 -6.47
N LEU A 14 -7.50 -1.39 -5.48
CA LEU A 14 -8.40 -0.27 -5.20
C LEU A 14 -8.50 0.69 -6.39
N LEU A 15 -7.39 0.98 -7.10
CA LEU A 15 -7.38 1.84 -8.29
C LEU A 15 -8.20 1.26 -9.46
N GLY A 16 -8.34 -0.07 -9.53
CA GLY A 16 -9.23 -0.74 -10.48
C GLY A 16 -10.68 -0.85 -9.99
N GLU A 17 -10.91 -0.69 -8.69
CA GLU A 17 -12.20 -0.81 -8.05
C GLU A 17 -12.95 0.55 -8.05
N LYS A 18 -14.27 0.53 -8.13
CA LYS A 18 -15.07 1.77 -8.01
C LYS A 18 -15.38 2.08 -6.55
N CYS A 19 -15.20 3.35 -6.16
CA CYS A 19 -15.73 3.87 -4.90
C CYS A 19 -17.26 3.69 -4.83
N GLY A 20 -17.75 3.24 -3.68
CA GLY A 20 -19.14 2.82 -3.45
C GLY A 20 -19.38 1.31 -3.63
N ASN A 21 -18.40 0.54 -4.11
CA ASN A 21 -18.56 -0.90 -4.28
C ASN A 21 -18.28 -1.67 -2.97
N ARG A 22 -18.85 -2.87 -2.85
CA ARG A 22 -18.59 -3.76 -1.71
C ARG A 22 -17.15 -4.26 -1.79
N LEU A 23 -16.36 -3.96 -0.76
CA LEU A 23 -14.99 -4.43 -0.64
C LEU A 23 -14.98 -5.89 -0.16
N LYS A 24 -13.98 -6.64 -0.63
CA LYS A 24 -13.63 -7.94 -0.07
C LYS A 24 -13.23 -7.78 1.40
N THR A 25 -13.47 -8.81 2.21
CA THR A 25 -13.06 -8.81 3.62
C THR A 25 -11.53 -8.79 3.74
N ILE A 26 -11.03 -8.39 4.91
CA ILE A 26 -9.58 -8.39 5.19
C ILE A 26 -8.98 -9.78 4.97
N ASP A 27 -9.75 -10.84 5.28
CA ASP A 27 -9.37 -12.24 5.07
C ASP A 27 -9.20 -12.58 3.57
N GLU A 28 -10.17 -12.20 2.75
CA GLU A 28 -10.11 -12.38 1.29
C GLU A 28 -8.97 -11.58 0.66
N LEU A 29 -8.78 -10.33 1.10
CA LEU A 29 -7.67 -9.47 0.65
C LEU A 29 -6.31 -10.03 1.08
N ALA A 30 -6.22 -10.59 2.29
CA ALA A 30 -5.03 -11.27 2.79
C ALA A 30 -4.72 -12.52 1.94
N ASN A 31 -5.74 -13.29 1.58
CA ASN A 31 -5.58 -14.46 0.71
C ASN A 31 -5.12 -14.07 -0.71
N GLU A 32 -5.70 -13.02 -1.30
CA GLU A 32 -5.27 -12.48 -2.61
C GLU A 32 -3.84 -11.92 -2.57
N CYS A 33 -3.50 -11.14 -1.54
CA CYS A 33 -2.14 -10.64 -1.35
C CYS A 33 -1.15 -11.73 -0.87
N ARG A 34 -1.60 -12.98 -0.68
CA ARG A 34 -0.82 -14.08 -0.06
C ARG A 34 -0.08 -13.62 1.20
N SER A 35 -0.73 -12.80 2.01
CA SER A 35 -0.15 -12.10 3.15
C SER A 35 -0.96 -12.35 4.41
N SER A 36 -0.36 -12.12 5.58
CA SER A 36 -1.08 -12.29 6.85
C SER A 36 -2.16 -11.23 7.02
N VAL A 37 -3.30 -11.62 7.62
CA VAL A 37 -4.42 -10.72 7.95
C VAL A 37 -3.93 -9.48 8.72
N GLY A 38 -2.97 -9.64 9.64
CA GLY A 38 -2.39 -8.52 10.38
C GLY A 38 -1.65 -7.50 9.51
N LEU A 39 -0.94 -7.96 8.45
CA LEU A 39 -0.25 -7.08 7.50
C LEU A 39 -1.25 -6.34 6.62
N THR A 40 -2.24 -7.06 6.08
CA THR A 40 -3.33 -6.46 5.31
C THR A 40 -4.10 -5.43 6.14
N GLN A 41 -4.34 -5.72 7.42
CA GLN A 41 -5.01 -4.82 8.34
C GLN A 41 -4.15 -3.59 8.67
N ALA A 42 -2.85 -3.75 8.89
CA ALA A 42 -1.91 -2.64 9.10
C ALA A 42 -1.79 -1.75 7.86
N ALA A 43 -1.72 -2.36 6.67
CA ALA A 43 -1.69 -1.67 5.38
C ALA A 43 -2.98 -0.86 5.15
N LEU A 44 -4.15 -1.46 5.37
CA LEU A 44 -5.44 -0.76 5.30
C LEU A 44 -5.48 0.42 6.26
N LYS A 45 -5.07 0.21 7.52
CA LYS A 45 -5.09 1.26 8.54
C LYS A 45 -4.15 2.41 8.19
N THR A 46 -3.02 2.12 7.55
CA THR A 46 -2.07 3.13 7.07
C THR A 46 -2.68 3.95 5.92
N LEU A 47 -3.31 3.29 4.95
CA LEU A 47 -4.01 3.95 3.83
C LEU A 47 -5.18 4.81 4.32
N GLU A 48 -5.96 4.30 5.28
CA GLU A 48 -7.09 5.01 5.88
C GLU A 48 -6.62 6.20 6.73
N SER A 49 -5.59 6.01 7.56
CA SER A 49 -5.03 7.08 8.40
C SER A 49 -4.37 8.19 7.58
N SER A 50 -3.95 7.89 6.34
CA SER A 50 -3.43 8.89 5.43
C SER A 50 -4.50 9.56 4.56
N GLY A 51 -5.77 9.18 4.72
CA GLY A 51 -6.88 9.72 3.95
C GLY A 51 -6.94 9.22 2.50
N ALA A 52 -6.20 8.16 2.16
CA ALA A 52 -6.15 7.63 0.80
C ALA A 52 -7.41 6.82 0.45
N ILE A 53 -8.01 6.16 1.44
CA ILE A 53 -9.27 5.43 1.32
C ILE A 53 -10.10 5.59 2.58
N ARG A 54 -11.41 5.43 2.44
CA ARG A 54 -12.35 5.42 3.57
C ARG A 54 -13.22 4.18 3.49
N ILE A 55 -13.07 3.31 4.49
CA ILE A 55 -13.75 2.02 4.54
C ILE A 55 -14.75 2.03 5.67
N GLU A 56 -16.01 1.74 5.36
CA GLU A 56 -17.06 1.58 6.36
C GLU A 56 -17.31 0.09 6.61
N ARG A 57 -17.01 -0.34 7.83
CA ARG A 57 -17.25 -1.71 8.27
C ARG A 57 -18.68 -1.84 8.80
N ARG A 58 -19.57 -2.45 8.01
CA ARG A 58 -20.96 -2.72 8.40
C ARG A 58 -21.15 -4.09 9.05
N GLY A 59 -20.23 -4.50 9.92
CA GLY A 59 -20.31 -5.76 10.67
C GLY A 59 -20.59 -6.97 9.79
N ARG A 60 -21.72 -7.67 10.01
CA ARG A 60 -22.15 -8.84 9.22
C ARG A 60 -22.35 -8.58 7.73
N ASN A 61 -22.55 -7.32 7.31
CA ASN A 61 -22.69 -6.96 5.90
C ASN A 61 -21.34 -6.78 5.17
N GLY A 62 -20.21 -6.86 5.88
CA GLY A 62 -18.88 -6.73 5.30
C GLY A 62 -18.34 -5.31 5.32
N SER A 63 -17.36 -5.03 4.45
CA SER A 63 -16.69 -3.73 4.35
C SER A 63 -17.08 -3.05 3.04
N TYR A 64 -17.33 -1.74 3.09
CA TYR A 64 -17.69 -0.94 1.91
C TYR A 64 -16.66 0.16 1.71
N LEU A 65 -16.21 0.32 0.47
CA LEU A 65 -15.38 1.46 0.10
C LEU A 65 -16.29 2.67 -0.05
N VAL A 66 -16.29 3.56 0.94
CA VAL A 66 -17.17 4.74 0.92
C VAL A 66 -16.55 5.83 0.07
N GLU A 67 -15.27 6.09 0.28
CA GLU A 67 -14.52 7.09 -0.47
C GLU A 67 -13.14 6.54 -0.80
N MET A 68 -12.60 7.02 -1.91
CA MET A 68 -11.25 6.69 -2.35
C MET A 68 -10.67 7.91 -3.03
N ASP A 69 -9.46 8.27 -2.61
CA ASP A 69 -8.74 9.41 -3.15
C ASP A 69 -7.55 8.92 -3.97
N ASN A 70 -7.74 8.84 -5.29
CA ASN A 70 -6.74 8.32 -6.21
C ASN A 70 -5.41 9.10 -6.15
N LYS A 71 -5.43 10.40 -5.80
CA LYS A 71 -4.22 11.21 -5.67
C LYS A 71 -3.42 10.83 -4.44
N ALA A 72 -4.09 10.69 -3.29
CA ALA A 72 -3.45 10.24 -2.06
C ALA A 72 -2.94 8.79 -2.20
N LEU A 73 -3.74 7.88 -2.78
CA LEU A 73 -3.32 6.52 -3.08
C LEU A 73 -2.08 6.46 -3.97
N LEU A 74 -2.05 7.24 -5.05
CA LEU A 74 -0.91 7.30 -5.97
C LEU A 74 0.35 7.84 -5.28
N THR A 75 0.22 8.84 -4.42
CA THR A 75 1.33 9.35 -3.58
C THR A 75 1.90 8.24 -2.68
N HIS A 76 1.05 7.43 -2.05
CA HIS A 76 1.53 6.32 -1.21
C HIS A 76 2.16 5.18 -1.99
N VAL A 77 1.60 4.86 -3.16
CA VAL A 77 2.16 3.86 -4.06
C VAL A 77 3.49 4.36 -4.60
N ASP A 78 3.60 5.60 -5.04
CA ASP A 78 4.85 6.15 -5.57
C ASP A 78 5.94 6.14 -4.49
N ILE A 79 5.66 6.63 -3.28
CA ILE A 79 6.63 6.63 -2.16
C ILE A 79 7.04 5.19 -1.77
N ASN A 80 6.10 4.25 -1.61
CA ASN A 80 6.43 2.87 -1.24
C ASN A 80 7.10 2.09 -2.39
N ASN A 81 6.65 2.31 -3.62
CA ASN A 81 7.22 1.69 -4.81
C ASN A 81 8.60 2.25 -5.12
N VAL A 82 8.87 3.54 -4.88
CA VAL A 82 10.22 4.12 -4.98
C VAL A 82 11.13 3.52 -3.91
N VAL A 83 10.63 3.32 -2.68
CA VAL A 83 11.39 2.64 -1.61
C VAL A 83 11.65 1.15 -1.90
N CYS A 84 10.79 0.47 -2.67
CA CYS A 84 10.97 -0.95 -3.03
C CYS A 84 11.59 -1.21 -4.42
N ALA A 85 11.51 -0.27 -5.37
CA ALA A 85 12.18 -0.31 -6.66
C ALA A 85 13.62 0.21 -6.57
N MET A 86 14.01 0.78 -5.43
CA MET A 86 15.38 1.05 -5.05
C MET A 86 15.65 0.61 -3.60
N PRO A 87 16.21 -0.58 -3.37
CA PRO A 87 17.55 -0.58 -2.84
C PRO A 87 18.45 -0.22 -4.03
N LEU A 88 18.57 1.07 -4.36
CA LEU A 88 19.94 1.47 -4.65
C LEU A 88 20.60 1.26 -3.28
N PRO A 89 21.52 0.30 -3.12
CA PRO A 89 22.51 0.50 -2.10
C PRO A 89 23.10 1.86 -2.44
N TYR A 90 22.75 2.88 -1.67
CA TYR A 90 23.46 4.15 -1.67
C TYR A 90 24.80 3.87 -0.99
N THR A 91 25.60 3.04 -1.65
CA THR A 91 26.96 2.60 -1.38
C THR A 91 27.27 1.69 -2.57
N ARG A 92 27.92 2.17 -3.64
CA ARG A 92 29.36 2.04 -3.85
C ARG A 92 29.78 2.81 -5.11
N LEU A 93 29.51 4.11 -5.20
CA LEU A 93 30.06 4.91 -6.31
C LEU A 93 30.50 6.31 -5.94
N TYR A 94 30.44 6.68 -4.65
CA TYR A 94 31.00 7.95 -4.16
C TYR A 94 32.27 7.80 -3.31
N GLU A 95 32.72 6.58 -3.03
CA GLU A 95 33.99 6.33 -2.34
C GLU A 95 35.23 6.51 -3.26
N GLY A 96 35.05 6.74 -4.56
CA GLY A 96 36.14 6.77 -5.55
C GLY A 96 36.61 8.14 -6.04
N LEU A 97 36.01 9.25 -5.61
CA LEU A 97 36.38 10.61 -6.06
C LEU A 97 37.07 11.46 -4.96
N ALA A 98 37.43 10.84 -3.82
CA ALA A 98 38.10 11.51 -2.70
C ALA A 98 39.50 10.94 -2.40
N SER A 99 40.15 10.31 -3.36
CA SER A 99 41.61 10.11 -3.31
C SER A 99 42.24 10.99 -4.38
N GLY A 100 42.34 12.27 -4.06
CA GLY A 100 43.40 13.09 -4.61
C GLY A 100 44.72 12.59 -4.03
N LEU A 101 45.55 12.02 -4.89
CA LEU A 101 46.98 12.33 -5.00
C LEU A 101 47.51 11.89 -6.36
#